data_AF-A0AA43Z8L4-F1
#
_entry.id   AF-A0AA43Z8L4-F1
#
_cell.length_a   1.000
_cell.length_b   1.000
_cell.length_c   1.000
_cell.angle_alpha   90.00
_cell.angle_beta   90.00
_cell.angle_gamma   90.00
#
_symmetry.space_group_name_H-M   'P 1'
#
loop_
_entity.id
_entity.type
_entity.pdbx_description
1 polymer ?
#
loop_
_entity_poly.entity_id
_entity_poly.type
_entity_poly.pdbx_seq_one_letter_code
_entity_poly.pdbx_strand_id
1 'polypeptide(L)' 'MKNSNKPFLLNRPRTIALSLLLAGILPGAQAEFLDDAKGTLTLRNFYIHRNFVDDGATRSKAEEWTQSFILDLQSG' A
#
# COMPACT_ATOMS: atom_id res chain seq x y z
N MET A 1 30.93 -32.88 -58.68
CA MET A 1 29.64 -32.44 -58.09
C MET A 1 29.71 -32.64 -56.58
N LYS A 2 30.09 -31.60 -55.82
CA LYS A 2 30.33 -31.68 -54.37
C LYS A 2 29.20 -30.91 -53.68
N ASN A 3 28.25 -31.62 -53.05
CA ASN A 3 27.11 -30.96 -52.40
C ASN A 3 27.62 -30.19 -51.16
N SER A 4 27.09 -28.99 -50.96
CA SER A 4 27.38 -28.13 -49.82
C SER A 4 26.14 -28.10 -48.93
N ASN A 5 26.21 -28.75 -47.77
CA ASN A 5 25.24 -28.56 -46.70
C ASN A 5 25.84 -27.54 -45.73
N LYS A 6 25.38 -26.28 -45.80
CA LYS A 6 25.73 -25.26 -44.81
C LYS A 6 24.82 -25.46 -43.59
N PRO A 7 25.33 -25.41 -42.35
CA PRO A 7 24.48 -25.47 -41.18
C PRO A 7 23.62 -24.21 -41.13
N PHE A 8 22.32 -24.44 -40.98
CA PHE A 8 21.30 -23.47 -40.65
C PHE A 8 21.64 -22.79 -39.32
N LEU A 9 22.32 -21.64 -39.40
CA LEU A 9 22.56 -20.77 -38.24
C LEU A 9 21.33 -19.88 -38.03
N LEU A 10 20.21 -20.47 -37.59
CA LEU A 10 19.04 -19.69 -37.20
C LEU A 10 19.08 -19.38 -35.69
N ASN A 11 19.57 -18.16 -35.43
CA ASN A 11 19.04 -17.21 -34.45
C ASN A 11 18.89 -17.66 -32.99
N ARG A 12 19.90 -17.37 -32.16
CA ARG A 12 19.78 -17.42 -30.70
C ARG A 12 18.89 -16.27 -30.20
N PRO A 13 17.86 -16.50 -29.37
CA PRO A 13 17.05 -15.44 -28.77
C PRO A 13 17.86 -14.78 -27.63
N ARG A 14 18.82 -13.91 -27.97
CA ARG A 14 19.67 -13.20 -27.00
C ARG A 14 19.20 -11.78 -26.70
N THR A 15 18.12 -11.32 -27.30
CA THR A 15 17.62 -9.94 -27.15
C THR A 15 16.59 -9.77 -26.04
N ILE A 16 15.92 -10.85 -25.58
CA ILE A 16 14.89 -10.74 -24.51
C ILE A 16 15.51 -10.75 -23.11
N ALA A 17 16.66 -11.41 -22.92
CA ALA A 17 17.32 -11.46 -21.62
C ALA A 17 17.90 -10.11 -21.18
N LEU A 18 18.28 -9.25 -22.13
CA LEU A 18 18.92 -7.97 -21.82
C LEU A 18 17.93 -6.88 -21.35
N SER A 19 16.69 -6.91 -21.85
CA SER A 19 15.63 -5.98 -21.41
C SER A 19 15.12 -6.29 -19.99
N LEU A 20 15.08 -7.57 -19.60
CA LEU A 20 14.75 -7.98 -18.23
C LEU A 20 15.83 -7.60 -17.21
N LEU A 21 17.11 -7.63 -17.61
CA LEU A 21 18.21 -7.16 -16.76
C LEU A 21 18.17 -5.65 -16.54
N LEU A 22 17.76 -4.86 -17.54
CA LEU A 22 17.69 -3.40 -17.41
C LEU A 22 16.49 -2.94 -16.57
N ALA A 23 15.37 -3.67 -16.60
CA ALA A 23 14.21 -3.41 -15.73
C ALA A 23 14.47 -3.76 -14.24
N GLY A 24 15.42 -4.66 -13.96
CA GLY A 24 15.81 -5.07 -12.60
C GLY A 24 16.83 -4.15 -11.91
N ILE A 25 17.40 -3.17 -12.62
CA ILE A 25 18.40 -2.21 -12.10
C ILE A 25 17.78 -0.82 -11.91
N LEU A 26 16.45 -0.68 -11.89
CA LEU A 26 15.86 0.54 -11.36
C LEU A 26 16.18 0.57 -9.86
N PRO A 27 17.03 1.49 -9.36
CA PRO A 27 17.05 1.73 -7.93
C PRO A 27 15.62 2.13 -7.57
N GLY A 28 14.97 1.34 -6.71
CA GLY A 28 13.62 1.67 -6.27
C GLY A 28 13.61 3.14 -5.87
N ALA A 29 12.66 3.91 -6.37
CA ALA A 29 12.44 5.29 -5.95
C ALA A 29 11.97 5.26 -4.47
N GLN A 30 12.93 5.01 -3.57
CA GLN A 30 12.78 4.90 -2.13
C GLN A 30 13.33 6.16 -1.44
N ALA A 31 13.93 7.07 -2.22
CA ALA A 31 14.68 8.22 -1.74
C ALA A 31 13.83 9.24 -0.96
N GLU A 32 12.49 9.15 -1.03
CA GLU A 32 11.59 10.01 -0.25
C GLU A 32 10.49 9.24 0.51
N PHE A 33 10.30 7.94 0.25
CA PHE A 33 9.19 7.15 0.83
C PHE A 33 9.23 7.07 2.36
N LEU A 34 10.43 6.89 2.92
CA LEU A 34 10.65 6.89 4.37
C LEU A 34 11.01 8.28 4.90
N ASP A 35 11.69 9.08 4.08
CA ASP A 35 12.27 10.34 4.51
C ASP A 35 11.20 11.44 4.74
N ASP A 36 10.07 11.41 4.01
CA ASP A 36 8.89 12.26 4.30
C ASP A 36 7.73 11.48 4.97
N ALA A 37 7.99 10.27 5.45
CA ALA A 37 6.98 9.49 6.17
C ALA A 37 6.55 10.21 7.46
N LYS A 38 5.23 10.30 7.67
CA LYS A 38 4.62 10.89 8.86
C LYS A 38 3.75 9.87 9.55
N GLY A 39 3.81 9.83 10.88
CA GLY A 39 2.99 8.96 11.68
C GLY A 39 2.42 9.71 12.88
N THR A 40 1.11 9.57 13.11
CA THR A 40 0.43 10.12 14.27
C THR A 40 -0.34 9.03 15.00
N LEU A 41 -0.06 8.85 16.29
CA LEU A 41 -0.85 8.01 17.18
C LEU A 41 -1.73 8.90 18.07
N THR A 42 -3.04 8.86 17.84
CA THR A 42 -4.02 9.58 18.67
C THR A 42 -4.59 8.66 19.73
N LEU A 43 -4.34 8.99 20.99
CA LEU A 43 -5.01 8.39 22.14
C LEU A 43 -6.22 9.25 22.49
N ARG A 44 -7.43 8.68 22.36
CA ARG A 44 -8.68 9.42 22.57
C ARG A 44 -9.52 8.73 23.63
N ASN A 45 -9.76 9.42 24.73
CA ASN A 45 -10.73 9.01 25.72
C ASN A 45 -11.98 9.87 25.55
N PHE A 46 -13.15 9.25 25.33
CA PHE A 46 -14.38 9.98 25.06
C PHE A 46 -15.57 9.41 25.83
N TYR A 47 -16.23 10.27 26.58
CA TYR A 47 -17.48 9.98 27.29
C TYR A 47 -18.66 10.61 26.55
N ILE A 48 -19.63 9.80 26.16
CA ILE A 48 -20.86 10.23 25.49
C ILE A 48 -22.01 10.11 26.50
N HIS A 49 -22.71 11.22 26.75
CA HIS A 49 -23.97 11.24 27.47
C HIS A 49 -25.05 11.85 26.59
N ARG A 50 -26.12 11.10 26.34
CA ARG A 50 -27.30 11.54 25.59
C ARG A 50 -28.55 11.32 26.43
N ASN A 51 -29.30 12.40 26.63
CA ASN A 51 -30.62 12.39 27.26
C ASN A 51 -31.68 12.57 26.17
N PHE A 52 -32.67 11.68 26.14
CA PHE A 52 -33.78 11.76 25.18
C PHE A 52 -34.98 12.38 25.90
N VAL A 53 -35.45 13.52 25.41
CA VAL A 53 -36.49 14.36 26.07
C VAL A 53 -37.86 14.22 25.40
N ASP A 54 -37.95 13.49 24.30
CA ASP A 54 -39.18 13.33 23.53
C ASP A 54 -40.16 12.32 24.16
N ASP A 55 -41.46 12.62 24.13
CA ASP A 55 -42.54 11.81 24.71
C ASP A 55 -42.71 10.45 23.99
N GLY A 56 -42.28 10.38 22.73
CA GLY A 56 -42.25 9.15 21.93
C GLY A 56 -40.93 8.37 22.00
N ALA A 57 -39.95 8.83 22.78
CA ALA A 57 -38.64 8.20 22.83
C ALA A 57 -38.71 6.80 23.46
N THR A 58 -38.27 5.79 22.72
CA THR A 58 -38.22 4.39 23.21
C THR A 58 -37.15 4.15 24.27
N ARG A 59 -36.22 5.10 24.46
CA ARG A 59 -35.16 5.08 25.46
C ARG A 59 -35.02 6.45 26.08
N SER A 60 -34.86 6.52 27.41
CA SER A 60 -34.69 7.78 28.16
C SER A 60 -33.27 8.32 28.13
N LYS A 61 -32.26 7.44 28.09
CA LYS A 61 -30.85 7.82 28.25
C LYS A 61 -29.90 6.84 27.56
N ALA A 62 -28.79 7.35 27.04
CA ALA A 62 -27.65 6.56 26.56
C ALA A 62 -26.35 7.16 27.07
N GLU A 63 -25.54 6.33 27.75
CA GLU A 63 -24.21 6.69 28.21
C GLU A 63 -23.20 5.66 27.70
N GLU A 64 -22.05 6.15 27.26
CA GLU A 64 -20.99 5.31 26.73
C GLU A 64 -19.63 5.91 27.06
N TRP A 65 -18.68 5.06 27.41
CA TRP A 65 -17.29 5.45 27.56
C TRP A 65 -16.44 4.65 26.59
N THR A 66 -15.69 5.35 25.76
CA THR A 66 -14.80 4.75 24.77
C THR A 66 -13.36 5.20 24.98
N GLN A 67 -12.45 4.25 24.81
CA GLN A 67 -11.02 4.50 24.70
C GLN A 67 -10.60 4.06 23.30
N SER A 68 -10.13 5.00 22.50
CA SER A 68 -9.70 4.74 21.12
C SER A 68 -8.20 4.96 20.97
N PHE A 69 -7.61 4.15 20.10
CA PHE A 69 -6.23 4.23 19.65
C PHE A 69 -6.29 4.34 18.12
N ILE A 70 -5.92 5.50 17.58
CA ILE A 70 -6.00 5.76 16.14
C ILE A 70 -4.59 5.96 15.63
N LEU A 71 -4.14 5.04 14.80
CA LEU A 71 -2.84 5.10 14.15
C LEU A 71 -3.02 5.59 12.72
N ASP A 72 -2.48 6.78 12.44
CA ASP A 72 -2.42 7.37 11.12
C ASP A 72 -0.96 7.31 10.64
N LEU A 73 -0.73 6.66 9.50
CA LEU A 73 0.58 6.49 8.90
C LEU A 73 0.50 6.92 7.44
N GLN A 74 1.37 7.84 7.07
CA GLN A 74 1.48 8.40 5.74
C GLN A 74 2.93 8.19 5.25
N SER A 75 3.09 7.60 4.07
CA SER A 75 4.39 7.53 3.40
C SER A 75 4.73 8.85 2.74
N GLY A 76 6.03 9.12 2.58
CA GLY A 76 6.55 10.24 1.79
C GLY A 76 6.45 10.05 0.29
#